data_AF-A0A4R1ARC1-F1
#
_entry.id   AF-A0A4R1ARC1-F1
#
_cell.length_a   1.000
_cell.length_b   1.000
_cell.length_c   1.000
_cell.angle_alpha   90.00
_cell.angle_beta   90.00
_cell.angle_gamma   90.00
#
_symmetry.space_group_name_H-M   'P 1'
#
loop_
_entity.id
_entity.type
_entity.pdbx_description
1 polymer ?
#
loop_
_entity_poly.entity_id
_entity_poly.type
_entity_poly.pdbx_seq_one_letter_code
_entity_poly.pdbx_strand_id
1 'polypeptide(L)' 'MKELDLYKFCQDKEMRWHGDKLYIWIRFYDLREFTDLIGCDWFDEGGEDVSLQYDCICMDLVDICDNHEIDPERIFAKRN' A
#
# COMPACT_ATOMS: atom_id res chain seq x y z
N MET A 1 -6.48 9.93 -4.24
CA MET A 1 -5.10 10.10 -3.74
C MET A 1 -4.20 10.63 -4.86
N LYS A 2 -3.12 11.39 -4.58
CA LYS A 2 -2.09 11.75 -5.59
C LYS A 2 -0.86 10.85 -5.45
N GLU A 3 -0.17 10.57 -6.56
CA GLU A 3 1.09 9.79 -6.59
C GLU A 3 2.12 10.30 -5.55
N LEU A 4 2.34 11.62 -5.48
CA LEU A 4 3.30 12.21 -4.55
C LEU A 4 2.94 11.98 -3.07
N ASP A 5 1.66 11.92 -2.74
CA ASP A 5 1.20 11.73 -1.36
C ASP A 5 1.42 10.27 -0.93
N LEU A 6 1.08 9.32 -1.82
CA LEU A 6 1.42 7.90 -1.61
C LEU A 6 2.93 7.68 -1.52
N TYR A 7 3.69 8.27 -2.44
CA TYR A 7 5.15 8.16 -2.44
C TYR A 7 5.77 8.62 -1.12
N LYS A 8 5.32 9.77 -0.59
CA LYS A 8 5.79 10.29 0.72
C LYS A 8 5.42 9.35 1.86
N PHE A 9 4.20 8.85 1.89
CA PHE A 9 3.74 7.93 2.91
C PHE A 9 4.56 6.63 2.92
N CYS A 10 4.96 6.12 1.74
CA CYS A 10 5.71 4.87 1.61
C CYS A 10 7.21 4.96 1.94
N GLN A 11 7.80 6.16 2.13
CA GLN A 11 9.26 6.32 2.20
C GLN A 11 9.93 5.59 3.37
N ASP A 12 9.23 5.40 4.48
CA ASP A 12 9.73 4.75 5.69
C ASP A 12 9.10 3.37 5.92
N LYS A 13 8.28 2.88 4.98
CA LYS A 13 7.60 1.59 5.08
C LYS A 13 8.46 0.47 4.52
N GLU A 14 8.32 -0.72 5.09
CA GLU A 14 8.87 -1.91 4.47
C GLU A 14 8.03 -2.27 3.24
N MET A 15 8.70 -2.45 2.10
CA MET A 15 8.08 -2.83 0.84
C MET A 15 8.92 -3.89 0.11
N ARG A 16 8.25 -4.78 -0.61
CA ARG A 16 8.91 -5.83 -1.38
C ARG A 16 8.11 -6.26 -2.59
N TRP A 17 8.79 -6.31 -3.73
CA TRP A 17 8.27 -6.94 -4.94
C TRP A 17 8.29 -8.47 -4.83
N HIS A 18 7.21 -9.10 -5.28
CA HIS A 18 7.13 -10.55 -5.50
C HIS A 18 6.44 -10.82 -6.84
N GLY A 19 7.25 -10.93 -7.90
CA GLY A 19 6.73 -10.95 -9.27
C GLY A 19 6.10 -9.59 -9.61
N ASP A 20 4.80 -9.59 -9.85
CA ASP A 20 4.03 -8.40 -10.20
C ASP A 20 3.25 -7.79 -9.03
N LYS A 21 3.40 -8.36 -7.82
CA LYS A 21 2.79 -7.84 -6.59
C LYS A 21 3.79 -6.98 -5.81
N LEU A 22 3.35 -5.85 -5.29
CA LEU A 22 4.15 -4.98 -4.43
C LEU A 22 3.58 -5.03 -3.01
N TYR A 23 4.19 -5.86 -2.17
CA TYR A 23 3.76 -5.97 -0.78
C TYR A 23 4.27 -4.78 0.03
N ILE A 24 3.39 -4.21 0.86
CA ILE A 24 3.70 -3.17 1.82
C ILE A 24 3.28 -3.60 3.23
N TRP A 25 4.10 -3.27 4.23
CA TRP A 25 3.80 -3.51 5.65
C TRP A 25 3.43 -2.19 6.33
N ILE A 26 2.16 -2.08 6.74
CA ILE A 26 1.63 -0.89 7.41
C ILE A 26 1.47 -1.17 8.89
N ARG A 27 2.20 -0.42 9.71
CA ARG A 27 2.13 -0.51 11.18
C ARG A 27 0.76 -0.10 11.67
N PHE A 28 0.28 -0.70 12.76
CA PHE A 28 -1.04 -0.38 13.30
C PHE A 28 -1.20 1.10 13.69
N TYR A 29 -0.12 1.76 14.10
CA TYR A 29 -0.15 3.19 14.40
C TYR A 29 -0.19 4.09 13.15
N ASP A 30 0.17 3.57 11.98
CA ASP A 30 0.10 4.27 10.68
C ASP A 30 -1.19 3.95 9.92
N LEU A 31 -1.95 2.91 10.33
CA LEU A 31 -3.14 2.44 9.61
C LEU A 31 -4.15 3.54 9.34
N ARG A 32 -4.41 4.41 10.32
CA ARG A 32 -5.37 5.49 10.16
C ARG A 32 -4.94 6.48 9.08
N GLU A 33 -3.67 6.90 9.11
CA GLU A 33 -3.12 7.81 8.11
C GLU A 33 -3.21 7.17 6.71
N PHE A 34 -2.91 5.87 6.62
CA PHE A 34 -3.03 5.13 5.38
C PHE A 34 -4.47 5.09 4.86
N THR A 35 -5.45 4.72 5.69
CA THR A 35 -6.86 4.67 5.28
C THR A 35 -7.43 6.04 4.92
N ASP A 36 -7.01 7.09 5.63
CA ASP A 36 -7.40 8.47 5.30
C ASP A 36 -6.80 8.92 3.94
N LEU A 37 -5.64 8.39 3.58
CA LEU A 37 -4.94 8.67 2.32
C LEU A 37 -5.54 7.93 1.12
N ILE A 38 -5.76 6.61 1.24
CA ILE A 38 -6.24 5.76 0.13
C ILE A 38 -7.77 5.77 -0.01
N GLY A 39 -8.49 6.12 1.06
CA GLY A 39 -9.94 6.02 1.16
C GLY A 39 -10.38 4.84 2.05
N CYS A 40 -11.46 5.03 2.82
CA CYS A 40 -11.91 4.04 3.79
C CYS A 40 -12.47 2.75 3.16
N ASP A 41 -12.99 2.85 1.94
CA ASP A 41 -13.76 1.77 1.31
C ASP A 41 -12.88 0.57 0.88
N TRP A 42 -11.55 0.73 0.85
CA TRP A 42 -10.61 -0.33 0.47
C TRP A 42 -10.62 -1.54 1.40
N PHE A 43 -11.04 -1.35 2.65
CA PHE A 43 -11.09 -2.42 3.66
C PHE A 43 -12.51 -2.75 4.12
N ASP A 44 -13.52 -2.29 3.37
CA ASP A 44 -14.90 -2.70 3.57
C ASP A 44 -15.13 -4.15 3.08
N GLU A 45 -16.34 -4.67 3.29
CA GLU A 45 -16.69 -6.03 2.88
C GLU A 45 -16.55 -6.21 1.36
N GLY A 46 -15.67 -7.12 0.94
CA GLY A 46 -15.33 -7.35 -0.47
C GLY A 46 -14.19 -6.47 -1.01
N GLY A 47 -13.51 -5.73 -0.12
CA GLY A 47 -12.30 -4.95 -0.43
C GLY A 47 -11.03 -5.79 -0.49
N GLU A 48 -9.89 -5.15 -0.19
CA GLU A 48 -8.55 -5.69 -0.36
C GLU A 48 -8.20 -6.77 0.68
N ASP A 49 -7.58 -7.85 0.23
CA ASP A 49 -7.10 -8.92 1.12
C ASP A 49 -5.91 -8.44 1.95
N VAL A 50 -6.01 -8.56 3.27
CA VAL A 50 -4.94 -8.18 4.21
C VAL A 50 -4.46 -9.38 5.02
N SER A 51 -3.14 -9.48 5.15
CA SER A 51 -2.50 -10.41 6.08
C SER A 51 -2.22 -9.71 7.41
N LEU A 52 -3.01 -10.00 8.43
CA LEU A 52 -2.81 -9.50 9.78
C LEU A 52 -1.56 -10.13 10.42
N GLN A 53 -0.66 -9.29 10.94
CA GLN A 53 0.54 -9.69 11.66
C GLN A 53 0.48 -9.23 13.12
N TYR A 54 1.56 -9.44 13.88
CA TYR A 54 1.61 -9.08 15.30
C TYR A 54 1.45 -7.56 15.56
N ASP A 55 2.02 -6.71 14.70
CA ASP A 55 2.09 -5.25 14.89
C ASP A 55 1.84 -4.43 13.60
N CYS A 56 1.41 -5.10 12.54
CA CYS A 56 1.16 -4.51 11.22
C CYS A 56 0.17 -5.34 10.40
N ILE A 57 -0.26 -4.78 9.28
CA ILE A 57 -0.85 -5.54 8.17
C ILE A 57 0.15 -5.62 7.02
N CYS A 58 0.08 -6.69 6.23
CA CYS A 58 0.76 -6.82 4.96
C CYS A 58 -0.30 -6.99 3.86
N MET A 59 -0.16 -6.22 2.77
CA MET A 59 -1.11 -6.24 1.66
C MET A 59 -0.43 -5.91 0.34
N ASP A 60 -1.10 -6.20 -0.76
CA ASP A 60 -0.67 -5.78 -2.10
C ASP A 60 -1.03 -4.32 -2.33
N LEU A 61 -0.08 -3.52 -2.80
CA LEU A 61 -0.27 -2.10 -3.08
C LEU A 61 -0.64 -1.85 -4.56
N VAL A 62 -0.47 -2.85 -5.43
CA VAL A 62 -0.64 -2.69 -6.89
C VAL A 62 -2.09 -2.34 -7.23
N ASP A 63 -3.07 -3.05 -6.66
CA ASP A 63 -4.49 -2.80 -6.96
C ASP A 63 -4.92 -1.37 -6.55
N ILE A 64 -4.39 -0.88 -5.43
CA ILE A 64 -4.57 0.52 -4.99
C ILE A 64 -3.94 1.51 -5.98
N CYS A 65 -2.72 1.24 -6.44
CA CYS A 65 -2.03 2.09 -7.40
C CYS A 65 -2.79 2.14 -8.74
N ASP A 66 -3.21 0.98 -9.25
CA ASP A 66 -3.91 0.84 -10.52
C ASP A 66 -5.26 1.59 -10.52
N ASN A 67 -6.04 1.48 -9.43
CA ASN A 67 -7.30 2.22 -9.27
C ASN A 67 -7.10 3.76 -9.26
N HIS A 68 -5.90 4.23 -8.91
CA HIS A 68 -5.55 5.65 -8.91
C HIS A 68 -4.72 6.08 -10.13
N GLU A 69 -4.57 5.21 -11.15
CA GLU A 69 -3.75 5.45 -12.34
C GLU A 69 -2.27 5.77 -12.00
N ILE A 70 -1.77 5.17 -10.92
CA ILE A 70 -0.38 5.32 -10.44
C ILE A 70 0.42 4.10 -10.89
N ASP A 71 1.59 4.33 -11.48
CA ASP A 71 2.56 3.27 -11.76
C ASP A 71 3.26 2.86 -10.44
N PRO A 72 3.10 1.61 -9.96
CA PRO A 72 3.69 1.18 -8.69
C PRO A 72 5.22 1.26 -8.68
N GLU A 73 5.90 1.18 -9.83
CA GLU A 73 7.36 1.32 -9.89
C GLU A 73 7.83 2.75 -9.58
N ARG A 74 6.94 3.75 -9.69
CA ARG A 74 7.21 5.13 -9.22
C ARG A 74 7.14 5.27 -7.70
N ILE A 75 6.37 4.38 -7.05
CA ILE A 75 6.32 4.29 -5.59
C ILE A 75 7.54 3.52 -5.08
N PHE A 76 7.81 2.36 -5.67
CA PHE A 76 8.96 1.54 -5.32
C PHE A 76 9.52 0.80 -6.55
N ALA A 77 10.70 1.18 -7.02
CA ALA A 77 11.31 0.58 -8.19
C ALA A 77 11.67 -0.90 -7.97
N LYS A 78 11.42 -1.76 -8.97
CA LYS A 78 11.97 -3.12 -9.00
C LYS A 78 13.50 -3.03 -9.05
N ARG A 79 14.19 -3.70 -8.12
CA ARG A 79 15.64 -3.87 -8.22
C ARG A 79 15.91 -5.08 -9.11
N ASN A 80 16.64 -4.87 -10.21
CA ASN A 80 17.15 -5.93 -11.07
C ASN A 80 18.13 -6.85 -10.32
#